data_AF-A0AAN6H203-F1
#
_entry.id   AF-A0AAN6H203-F1
#
_cell.length_a   1.000
_cell.length_b   1.000
_cell.length_c   1.000
_cell.angle_alpha   90.00
_cell.angle_beta   90.00
_cell.angle_gamma   90.00
#
_symmetry.space_group_name_H-M   'P 1'
#
loop_
_entity.id
_entity.type
_entity.pdbx_description
1 polymer ?
#
loop_
_entity_poly.entity_id
_entity_poly.type
_entity_poly.pdbx_seq_one_letter_code
_entity_poly.pdbx_strand_id
1 'polypeptide(L)'
;FVPAAIYYIGGAMELKLNITNPDVIKEAIGITGTSLLPLLDELTGIKGLPGAYDLVVLAGQMAYAEAYKYVYYVSMAFGGVSIIAAFFLGDISKYMDDHVAVVMH
;
A
#
# COMPACT_ATOMS: atom_id res chain seq x y z
N PHE A 1 6.42 2.08 -0.27
CA PHE A 1 5.72 2.53 0.95
C PHE A 1 6.70 3.01 2.02
N VAL A 2 7.56 2.13 2.57
CA VAL A 2 8.45 2.48 3.71
C VAL A 2 9.24 3.80 3.54
N PRO A 3 9.91 4.09 2.41
CA PRO A 3 10.62 5.37 2.25
C PRO A 3 9.71 6.60 2.29
N ALA A 4 8.52 6.51 1.68
CA ALA A 4 7.53 7.59 1.70
C ALA A 4 6.93 7.76 3.11
N ALA A 5 6.71 6.65 3.83
CA ALA A 5 6.22 6.66 5.20
C ALA A 5 7.23 7.33 6.16
N ILE A 6 8.53 7.04 6.02
CA ILE A 6 9.59 7.72 6.80
C ILE A 6 9.53 9.24 6.55
N TYR A 7 9.38 9.66 5.30
CA TYR A 7 9.32 11.08 4.94
C TYR A 7 8.06 11.77 5.48
N TYR A 8 6.86 11.25 5.18
CA TYR A 8 5.62 11.92 5.54
C TYR A 8 5.24 11.71 7.01
N ILE A 9 5.22 10.46 7.50
CA ILE A 9 4.82 10.15 8.87
C ILE A 9 5.92 10.58 9.84
N GLY A 10 7.18 10.19 9.58
CA GLY A 10 8.31 10.62 10.39
C GLY A 10 8.46 12.14 10.42
N GLY A 11 8.41 12.80 9.26
CA GLY A 11 8.46 14.26 9.21
C GLY A 11 7.31 14.97 9.93
N ALA A 12 6.09 14.42 9.86
CA ALA A 12 4.93 14.97 10.58
C ALA A 12 5.09 14.81 12.11
N MET A 13 5.58 13.66 12.56
CA MET A 13 5.80 13.37 13.98
C MET A 13 6.95 14.20 14.56
N GLU A 14 8.08 14.30 13.85
CA GLU A 14 9.24 15.07 14.31
C GLU A 14 8.98 16.59 14.30
N LEU A 15 8.47 17.13 13.19
CA LEU A 15 8.38 18.59 12.99
C LEU A 15 7.16 19.23 13.63
N LYS A 16 6.02 18.52 13.69
CA LYS A 16 4.75 19.10 14.16
C LYS A 16 4.32 18.60 15.53
N LEU A 17 4.69 17.37 15.90
CA LEU A 17 4.35 16.76 17.20
C LEU A 17 5.55 16.73 18.16
N ASN A 18 6.75 17.10 17.69
CA ASN A 18 8.00 17.08 18.46
C ASN A 18 8.34 15.70 19.02
N ILE A 19 7.91 14.63 18.33
CA ILE A 19 8.19 13.23 18.67
C ILE A 19 9.43 12.84 17.88
N THR A 20 10.57 12.73 18.56
CA THR A 20 11.87 12.42 17.94
C THR A 20 12.37 11.01 18.24
N ASN A 21 11.60 10.22 19.01
CA ASN A 21 11.98 8.85 19.31
C ASN A 21 11.78 7.97 18.05
N PRO A 22 12.86 7.41 17.46
CA PRO A 22 12.77 6.64 16.23
C PRO A 22 11.96 5.36 16.38
N ASP A 23 11.91 4.76 17.57
CA ASP A 23 11.14 3.53 17.81
C ASP A 23 9.63 3.79 17.71
N VAL A 24 9.17 4.92 18.26
CA VAL A 24 7.77 5.37 18.20
C VAL A 24 7.36 5.69 16.77
N ILE A 25 8.23 6.38 16.02
CA ILE A 25 7.99 6.68 14.60
C ILE A 25 7.90 5.39 13.79
N LYS A 26 8.80 4.44 14.04
CA LYS A 26 8.80 3.14 13.37
C LYS A 26 7.53 2.34 13.67
N GLU A 27 7.06 2.36 14.91
CA GLU A 27 5.81 1.72 15.31
C GLU A 27 4.59 2.37 14.65
N ALA A 28 4.53 3.70 14.60
CA ALA A 28 3.48 4.44 13.87
C ALA A 28 3.46 4.10 12.37
N ILE A 29 4.63 4.02 11.73
CA ILE A 29 4.77 3.56 10.35
C ILE A 29 4.29 2.11 10.20
N GLY A 30 4.63 1.24 11.16
CA GLY A 30 4.20 -0.15 11.20
C GLY A 30 2.68 -0.29 11.25
N ILE A 31 2.03 0.40 12.20
CA ILE A 31 0.56 0.42 12.35
C ILE A 31 -0.12 0.96 11.09
N THR A 32 0.44 2.01 10.50
CA THR A 32 -0.09 2.58 9.25
C THR A 32 0.10 1.60 8.07
N GLY A 33 1.21 0.86 8.05
CA GLY A 33 1.49 -0.19 7.06
C GLY A 33 0.56 -1.40 7.19
N THR A 34 0.13 -1.76 8.40
CA THR A 34 -0.86 -2.84 8.63
C THR A 34 -2.29 -2.37 8.48
N SER A 35 -2.53 -1.07 8.27
CA SER A 35 -3.85 -0.44 8.14
C SER A 35 -4.73 -0.57 9.40
N LEU A 36 -4.15 -0.85 10.56
CA LEU A 36 -4.84 -0.91 11.86
C LEU A 36 -4.79 0.45 12.56
N LEU A 37 -5.26 1.50 11.89
CA LEU A 37 -5.15 2.89 12.33
C LEU A 37 -5.63 3.17 13.77
N PRO A 38 -6.69 2.54 14.31
CA PRO A 38 -7.10 2.78 15.70
C PRO A 38 -6.01 2.51 16.74
N LEU A 39 -5.01 1.67 16.43
CA LEU A 39 -3.88 1.42 17.33
C LEU A 39 -2.94 2.62 17.46
N LEU A 40 -3.01 3.61 16.55
CA LEU A 40 -2.23 4.85 16.69
C LEU A 40 -2.62 5.64 17.93
N ASP A 41 -3.87 5.56 18.38
CA ASP A 41 -4.33 6.22 19.61
C ASP A 41 -3.78 5.59 20.89
N GLU A 42 -3.25 4.37 20.79
CA GLU A 42 -2.59 3.70 21.92
C GLU A 42 -1.11 4.06 22.02
N LEU A 43 -0.54 4.65 20.96
CA LEU A 43 0.88 4.95 20.84
C LEU A 43 1.30 6.07 21.79
N THR A 44 2.41 5.86 22.48
CA THR A 44 3.01 6.88 23.35
C THR A 44 3.45 8.09 22.51
N GLY A 45 2.90 9.27 22.81
CA GLY A 45 3.15 10.51 22.06
C GLY A 45 1.98 10.93 21.14
N ILE A 46 1.11 10.01 20.73
CA ILE A 46 -0.14 10.34 20.02
C ILE A 46 -1.32 10.35 21.00
N LYS A 47 -1.34 9.38 21.93
CA LYS A 47 -2.39 9.23 22.92
C LYS A 47 -2.62 10.50 23.73
N GLY A 48 -3.85 11.04 23.64
CA GLY A 48 -4.28 12.21 24.40
C GLY A 48 -3.78 13.55 23.86
N LEU A 49 -3.07 13.57 22.72
CA LEU A 49 -2.58 14.78 22.09
C LEU A 49 -3.58 15.23 21.00
N PRO A 50 -4.28 16.37 21.19
CA PRO A 50 -5.35 16.79 20.26
C PRO A 50 -4.82 16.98 18.83
N GLY A 51 -5.44 16.30 17.87
CA GLY A 51 -5.09 16.40 16.45
C GLY A 51 -3.83 15.63 16.01
N ALA A 52 -3.12 14.96 16.92
CA ALA A 52 -1.96 14.15 16.57
C ALA A 52 -2.36 12.93 15.72
N TYR A 53 -3.45 12.26 16.11
CA TYR A 53 -4.00 11.12 15.37
C TYR A 53 -4.31 11.50 13.92
N ASP A 54 -5.14 12.53 13.71
CA ASP A 54 -5.56 12.97 12.38
C ASP A 54 -4.37 13.39 11.51
N LEU A 55 -3.37 14.03 12.13
CA LEU A 55 -2.16 14.46 11.44
C LEU A 55 -1.34 13.27 10.94
N VAL A 56 -1.16 12.25 11.77
CA VAL A 56 -0.44 11.03 11.41
C VAL A 56 -1.21 10.22 10.37
N VAL A 57 -2.53 10.12 10.50
CA VAL A 57 -3.40 9.47 9.51
C VAL A 57 -3.30 10.17 8.15
N LEU A 58 -3.38 11.50 8.12
CA LEU A 58 -3.23 12.27 6.89
C LEU A 58 -1.85 12.09 6.26
N ALA A 59 -0.78 12.11 7.07
CA ALA A 59 0.57 11.83 6.60
C ALA A 59 0.69 10.41 6.02
N GLY A 60 0.04 9.43 6.65
CA GLY A 60 -0.06 8.06 6.15
C GLY A 60 -0.75 7.97 4.79
N GLN A 61 -1.85 8.70 4.60
CA GLN A 61 -2.55 8.75 3.31
C GLN A 61 -1.66 9.31 2.20
N MET A 62 -0.89 10.37 2.48
CA MET A 62 0.08 10.93 1.52
C MET A 62 1.19 9.93 1.18
N ALA A 63 1.71 9.20 2.18
CA ALA A 63 2.70 8.15 1.96
C ALA A 63 2.16 7.01 1.10
N TYR A 64 0.89 6.62 1.29
CA TYR A 64 0.22 5.63 0.45
C TYR A 64 0.04 6.13 -0.99
N ALA A 65 -0.47 7.35 -1.17
CA ALA A 65 -0.67 7.93 -2.50
C ALA A 65 0.63 7.96 -3.33
N GLU A 66 1.73 8.39 -2.70
CA GLU A 66 3.05 8.43 -3.34
C GLU A 66 3.59 7.03 -3.66
N ALA A 67 3.34 6.04 -2.79
CA ALA A 67 3.75 4.66 -3.05
C ALA A 67 2.91 3.98 -4.16
N TYR A 68 1.62 4.32 -4.26
CA TYR A 68 0.68 3.64 -5.14
C TYR A 68 0.98 3.86 -6.63
N LYS A 69 1.58 5.00 -6.99
CA LYS A 69 1.94 5.33 -8.39
C LYS A 69 2.80 4.25 -9.05
N TYR A 70 3.73 3.66 -8.30
CA TYR A 70 4.65 2.65 -8.82
C TYR A 70 3.94 1.34 -9.13
N VAL A 71 2.96 0.95 -8.30
CA VAL A 71 2.13 -0.24 -8.55
C VAL A 71 1.40 -0.07 -9.88
N TYR A 72 0.87 1.12 -10.14
CA TYR A 72 0.16 1.42 -11.39
C TYR A 72 1.06 1.31 -12.62
N TYR A 73 2.27 1.85 -12.56
CA TYR A 73 3.25 1.73 -13.65
C TYR A 73 3.65 0.29 -13.94
N VAL A 74 3.83 -0.51 -12.89
CA VAL A 74 4.11 -1.94 -13.03
C VAL A 74 2.92 -2.66 -13.68
N SER A 75 1.70 -2.43 -13.22
CA SER A 75 0.50 -3.03 -13.83
C SER A 75 0.34 -2.68 -15.32
N MET A 76 0.63 -1.45 -15.71
CA MET A 76 0.61 -1.05 -17.13
C MET A 76 1.67 -1.80 -17.95
N ALA A 77 2.88 -1.99 -17.41
CA ALA A 77 3.92 -2.74 -18.10
C ALA A 77 3.53 -4.22 -18.29
N PHE A 78 3.01 -4.88 -17.24
CA PHE A 78 2.53 -6.26 -17.32
C PHE A 78 1.38 -6.41 -18.32
N GLY A 79 0.42 -5.48 -18.32
CA GLY A 79 -0.66 -5.46 -19.31
C GLY A 79 -0.16 -5.23 -20.73
N GLY A 80 0.83 -4.35 -20.92
CA GLY A 80 1.45 -4.15 -22.24
C GLY A 80 2.14 -5.41 -22.76
N VAL A 81 2.90 -6.10 -21.89
CA VAL A 81 3.58 -7.35 -22.26
C VAL A 81 2.57 -8.45 -22.60
N SER A 82 1.45 -8.57 -21.87
CA SER A 82 0.43 -9.58 -22.17
C SER A 82 -0.29 -9.31 -23.50
N ILE A 83 -0.55 -8.05 -23.83
CA ILE A 83 -1.10 -7.65 -25.14
C ILE A 83 -0.12 -8.03 -26.25
N ILE A 84 1.17 -7.72 -26.10
CA ILE A 84 2.18 -8.09 -27.08
C ILE A 84 2.24 -9.61 -27.24
N ALA A 85 2.26 -10.35 -26.13
CA ALA A 85 2.28 -11.82 -26.15
C ALA A 85 1.05 -12.41 -26.84
N ALA A 86 -0.14 -11.78 -26.71
CA ALA A 86 -1.36 -12.23 -27.36
C ALA A 86 -1.27 -12.17 -28.90
N PHE A 87 -0.49 -11.26 -29.49
CA PHE A 87 -0.25 -11.26 -30.94
C PHE A 87 0.60 -12.45 -31.41
N PHE A 88 1.42 -13.03 -30.53
CA PHE A 88 2.22 -14.22 -30.81
C PHE A 88 1.54 -15.51 -30.32
N LEU A 89 0.39 -15.37 -29.66
CA LEU A 89 -0.44 -16.50 -29.29
C LEU A 89 -1.15 -16.98 -30.56
N GLY A 90 -0.58 -18.00 -31.19
CA GLY A 90 -1.15 -18.66 -32.37
C GLY A 90 -2.50 -19.33 -32.07
N ASP A 91 -2.98 -20.20 -32.97
CA ASP A 91 -4.26 -20.88 -32.77
C ASP A 91 -4.26 -21.77 -31.51
N ILE A 92 -4.95 -21.31 -30.47
CA ILE A 92 -5.10 -22.06 -29.20
C ILE A 92 -6.25 -23.05 -29.24
N SER A 93 -7.05 -23.07 -30.31
CA SER A 93 -8.26 -23.92 -30.42
C SER A 93 -7.93 -25.41 -30.28
N LYS A 94 -6.68 -25.80 -30.54
CA LYS A 94 -6.15 -27.16 -30.32
C LYS A 94 -6.02 -27.54 -28.83
N TYR A 95 -5.93 -26.57 -27.93
CA TYR A 95 -5.81 -26.74 -26.47
C TYR A 95 -7.07 -26.27 -25.71
N MET A 96 -8.07 -25.74 -26.44
CA MET A 96 -9.41 -25.45 -25.93
C MET A 96 -10.36 -26.59 -26.33
N ASP A 97 -10.04 -27.81 -25.93
CA ASP A 97 -11.00 -28.89 -25.97
C ASP A 97 -12.07 -28.65 -24.90
N ASP A 98 -13.34 -28.63 -25.30
CA ASP A 98 -14.54 -28.49 -24.46
C ASP A 98 -14.74 -29.68 -23.49
N HIS A 99 -13.66 -30.18 -22.86
CA HIS A 99 -13.72 -31.14 -21.78
C HIS A 99 -14.27 -30.45 -20.53
N VAL A 100 -15.59 -30.35 -20.46
CA VAL A 100 -16.30 -30.00 -19.22
C VAL A 100 -16.05 -31.14 -18.23
N ALA A 101 -15.36 -30.85 -17.12
CA ALA A 101 -14.98 -31.85 -16.12
C ALA A 101 -16.18 -32.53 -15.41
N VAL A 102 -17.41 -32.06 -15.64
CA VAL A 102 -18.63 -32.63 -15.07
C VAL A 102 -19.77 -32.50 -16.07
N VAL A 103 -20.28 -33.64 -16.52
CA VAL A 103 -21.60 -33.75 -17.15
C VAL A 103 -22.62 -33.49 -16.04
N MET A 104 -23.24 -32.30 -16.03
CA MET A 104 -24.39 -32.02 -15.18
C MET A 104 -25.59 -32.77 -15.77
N HIS A 105 -26.00 -33.86 -15.12
CA HIS A 105 -27.11 -34.72 -15.53
C HIS A 105 -28.35 -34.52 -14.66
#